data_AF-A0A839UZS0-F1
#
_entry.id   AF-A0A839UZS0-F1
#
_cell.length_a   1.000
_cell.length_b   1.000
_cell.length_c   1.000
_cell.angle_alpha   90.00
_cell.angle_beta   90.00
_cell.angle_gamma   90.00
#
_symmetry.space_group_name_H-M   'P 1'
#
loop_
_entity.id
_entity.type
_entity.pdbx_description
1 polymer ?
#
loop_
_entity_poly.entity_id
_entity_poly.type
_entity_poly.pdbx_seq_one_letter_code
_entity_poly.pdbx_strand_id
1 'polypeptide(L)' 'MSRTPTPTPLDTVRRIATDPVVIECLLLVKNGVPFDVAFSLDAETRSAWCIVFAGFEGAQFDWDAGHFKERG' A
#
# COMPACT_ATOMS: atom_id res chain seq x y z
N MET A 1 -5.69 13.07 33.79
CA MET A 1 -4.94 12.94 32.51
C MET A 1 -4.47 11.50 32.39
N SER A 2 -5.14 10.67 31.59
CA SER A 2 -4.71 9.29 31.35
C SER A 2 -3.51 9.30 30.41
N ARG A 3 -2.38 8.73 30.82
CA ARG A 3 -1.22 8.51 29.95
C ARG A 3 -1.57 7.37 28.97
N THR A 4 -1.49 7.65 27.69
CA THR A 4 -1.56 6.60 26.66
C THR A 4 -0.38 5.65 26.86
N PRO A 5 -0.58 4.33 26.89
CA PRO A 5 0.51 3.38 27.02
C PRO A 5 1.48 3.52 25.84
N THR A 6 2.79 3.44 26.11
CA THR A 6 3.82 3.43 25.07
C THR A 6 3.65 2.17 24.22
N PRO A 7 3.58 2.29 22.87
CA PRO A 7 3.47 1.12 22.00
C PRO A 7 4.70 0.22 22.12
N THR A 8 4.48 -1.09 22.06
CA THR A 8 5.58 -2.06 22.05
C THR A 8 6.33 -2.02 20.70
N PRO A 9 7.54 -2.61 20.62
CA PRO A 9 8.22 -2.78 19.34
C PRO A 9 7.37 -3.53 18.31
N LEU A 10 6.62 -4.57 18.73
CA LEU A 10 5.74 -5.33 17.85
C LEU A 10 4.55 -4.51 17.35
N ASP A 11 3.96 -3.64 18.19
CA ASP A 11 2.89 -2.72 17.74
C ASP A 11 3.40 -1.76 16.67
N THR A 12 4.63 -1.28 16.84
CA THR A 12 5.27 -0.38 15.88
C THR A 12 5.53 -1.07 14.55
N VAL A 13 6.10 -2.28 14.58
CA VAL A 13 6.34 -3.10 13.38
C VAL A 13 5.03 -3.40 12.66
N ARG A 14 4.00 -3.83 13.41
CA ARG A 14 2.68 -4.12 12.84
C ARG A 14 2.10 -2.90 12.14
N ARG A 15 2.15 -1.73 12.78
CA ARG A 15 1.65 -0.48 12.19
C ARG A 15 2.31 -0.17 10.85
N ILE A 16 3.64 -0.30 10.76
CA ILE A 16 4.39 -0.04 9.52
C ILE A 16 4.04 -1.08 8.45
N ALA A 17 3.99 -2.37 8.83
CA ALA A 17 3.72 -3.46 7.90
C ALA A 17 2.29 -3.44 7.34
N THR A 18 1.35 -2.82 8.05
CA THR A 18 -0.04 -2.63 7.60
C THR A 18 -0.33 -1.23 7.05
N ASP A 19 0.69 -0.36 6.95
CA ASP A 19 0.50 0.98 6.41
C ASP A 19 0.29 0.88 4.89
N PRO A 20 -0.85 1.35 4.36
CA PRO A 20 -1.14 1.26 2.94
C PRO A 20 -0.07 1.94 2.08
N VAL A 21 0.52 3.04 2.54
CA VAL A 21 1.58 3.75 1.82
C VAL A 21 2.81 2.86 1.67
N VAL A 22 3.22 2.20 2.76
CA VAL A 22 4.38 1.30 2.76
C VAL A 22 4.11 0.10 1.85
N ILE A 23 2.92 -0.49 1.93
CA ILE A 23 2.53 -1.63 1.09
C ILE A 23 2.57 -1.25 -0.39
N GLU A 24 1.96 -0.12 -0.77
CA GLU A 24 1.93 0.36 -2.15
C GLU A 24 3.34 0.65 -2.67
N CYS A 25 4.16 1.41 -1.94
CA CYS A 25 5.53 1.70 -2.34
C CYS A 25 6.34 0.41 -2.56
N LEU A 26 6.25 -0.56 -1.65
CA LEU A 26 6.96 -1.81 -1.77
C LEU A 26 6.42 -2.69 -2.90
N LEU A 27 5.12 -2.62 -3.23
CA LEU A 27 4.54 -3.27 -4.40
C LEU A 27 5.12 -2.67 -5.70
N LEU A 28 5.26 -1.35 -5.78
CA LEU A 28 5.90 -0.69 -6.92
C LEU A 28 7.38 -1.10 -7.06
N VAL A 29 8.11 -1.18 -5.94
CA VAL A 29 9.51 -1.63 -5.93
C VAL A 29 9.63 -3.09 -6.39
N LYS A 30 8.74 -3.98 -5.93
CA LYS A 30 8.65 -5.36 -6.42
C LYS A 30 8.46 -5.42 -7.94
N ASN A 31 7.74 -4.45 -8.50
CA ASN A 31 7.47 -4.33 -9.94
C ASN A 31 8.56 -3.53 -10.71
N GLY A 32 9.69 -3.23 -10.08
CA GLY A 32 10.86 -2.63 -10.74
C GLY A 32 10.91 -1.10 -10.73
N VAL A 33 9.98 -0.42 -10.04
CA VAL A 33 10.10 1.02 -9.80
C VAL A 33 11.24 1.26 -8.80
N PRO A 34 12.18 2.19 -9.06
CA PRO A 34 13.23 2.53 -8.10
C PRO A 34 12.67 2.95 -6.75
N PHE A 35 13.37 2.61 -5.66
CA PHE A 35 12.89 2.84 -4.29
C PHE A 35 12.62 4.33 -4.00
N ASP A 36 13.56 5.20 -4.37
CA ASP A 36 13.43 6.65 -4.23
C ASP A 36 12.24 7.20 -5.03
N VAL A 37 12.04 6.70 -6.25
CA VAL A 37 10.88 7.09 -7.07
C VAL A 37 9.58 6.65 -6.40
N ALA A 38 9.44 5.38 -6.01
CA ALA A 38 8.22 4.86 -5.39
C ALA A 38 7.81 5.63 -4.13
N PHE A 39 8.78 6.01 -3.29
CA PHE A 39 8.55 6.76 -2.06
C PHE A 39 8.45 8.29 -2.27
N SER A 40 8.66 8.78 -3.49
CA SER A 40 8.49 10.20 -3.86
C SER A 40 7.14 10.53 -4.51
N LEU A 41 6.39 9.51 -4.94
CA LEU A 41 5.09 9.69 -5.58
C LEU A 41 4.04 10.23 -4.61
N ASP A 42 3.18 11.11 -5.12
CA ASP A 42 1.93 11.49 -4.44
C ASP A 42 0.99 10.29 -4.27
N ALA A 43 -0.02 10.46 -3.41
CA ALA A 43 -0.90 9.35 -3.05
C ALA A 43 -1.71 8.83 -4.24
N GLU A 44 -2.27 9.75 -5.04
CA GLU A 44 -3.11 9.43 -6.18
C GLU A 44 -2.34 8.65 -7.25
N THR A 45 -1.14 9.12 -7.61
CA THR A 45 -0.28 8.48 -8.61
C THR A 45 0.19 7.12 -8.14
N ARG A 46 0.61 7.00 -6.88
CA ARG A 46 1.06 5.73 -6.30
C ARG A 46 -0.06 4.68 -6.32
N SER A 47 -1.25 5.03 -5.82
CA SER A 47 -2.39 4.11 -5.82
C SER A 47 -2.82 3.73 -7.25
N ALA A 48 -2.83 4.69 -8.19
CA ALA A 48 -3.14 4.42 -9.59
C ALA A 48 -2.17 3.41 -10.23
N TRP A 49 -0.87 3.55 -9.96
CA TRP A 49 0.13 2.61 -10.49
C TRP A 49 -0.04 1.21 -9.89
N CYS A 50 -0.32 1.10 -8.59
CA CYS A 50 -0.62 -0.17 -7.96
C CYS A 50 -1.85 -0.86 -8.60
N ILE A 51 -2.91 -0.10 -8.90
CA ILE A 51 -4.09 -0.60 -9.61
C ILE A 51 -3.73 -1.14 -10.99
N VAL A 52 -2.97 -0.37 -11.78
CA VAL A 52 -2.56 -0.76 -13.13
C VAL A 52 -1.68 -2.02 -13.10
N PHE A 53 -0.67 -2.08 -12.23
CA PHE A 53 0.20 -3.25 -12.11
C PHE A 53 -0.54 -4.49 -11.65
N ALA A 54 -1.44 -4.37 -10.66
CA ALA A 54 -2.29 -5.49 -10.28
C ALA A 54 -3.18 -5.97 -11.44
N GLY A 55 -3.64 -5.05 -12.29
CA GLY A 55 -4.35 -5.37 -13.54
C GLY A 55 -3.53 -6.21 -14.50
N PHE A 56 -2.22 -5.95 -14.63
CA PHE A 56 -1.32 -6.79 -15.42
C PHE A 56 -1.16 -8.20 -14.85
N GLU A 57 -1.32 -8.37 -13.53
CA GLU A 57 -1.35 -9.67 -12.85
C GLU A 57 -2.75 -10.34 -12.84
N GLY A 58 -3.73 -9.74 -13.53
CA GLY A 58 -5.09 -10.26 -13.69
C GLY A 58 -6.07 -9.87 -12.58
N ALA A 59 -5.72 -8.93 -11.70
CA ALA A 59 -6.68 -8.36 -10.76
C ALA A 59 -7.67 -7.42 -11.47
N GLN A 60 -8.88 -7.30 -10.93
CA GLN A 60 -9.88 -6.34 -11.40
C GLN A 60 -10.21 -5.36 -10.28
N PHE A 61 -10.05 -4.08 -10.54
CA PHE A 61 -10.42 -3.03 -9.59
C PHE A 61 -11.88 -2.61 -9.80
N ASP A 62 -12.65 -2.56 -8.72
CA ASP A 62 -14.00 -2.04 -8.70
C ASP A 62 -13.96 -0.55 -8.35
N TRP A 63 -14.25 0.30 -9.33
CA TRP A 63 -14.20 1.75 -9.17
C TRP A 63 -15.38 2.30 -8.36
N ASP A 64 -16.52 1.62 -8.36
CA ASP A 64 -17.69 2.02 -7.59
C ASP A 64 -17.50 1.66 -6.10
N ALA A 65 -16.89 0.50 -5.84
CA ALA A 65 -16.67 -0.01 -4.49
C ALA A 65 -15.31 0.38 -3.88
N GLY A 66 -14.38 0.90 -4.68
CA GLY A 66 -13.06 1.38 -4.24
C GLY A 66 -12.10 0.28 -3.77
N HIS A 67 -12.25 -0.96 -4.26
CA HIS A 67 -11.36 -2.08 -3.89
C HIS A 67 -11.25 -3.11 -5.02
N PHE A 68 -10.27 -4.02 -4.90
CA PHE A 68 -10.12 -5.12 -5.84
C PHE A 68 -11.19 -6.19 -5.63
N LYS A 69 -11.76 -6.70 -6.72
CA LYS A 69 -12.69 -7.83 -6.68
C LYS A 69 -11.97 -9.08 -6.16
N GLU A 70 -12.66 -9.84 -5.32
CA GLU A 70 -12.17 -11.16 -4.90
C GLU A 70 -12.04 -12.08 -6.12
N ARG A 71 -10.97 -12.89 -6.17
CA ARG A 71 -10.88 -13.96 -7.17
C ARG A 71 -11.89 -15.04 -6.77
N GLY A 72 -12.95 -15.18 -7.57
CA GLY A 72 -13.90 -16.28 -7.45
C GLY A 72 -13.31 -17.64 -7.79
#